data_AF-A0A848WUW1-F1
#
_entry.id   AF-A0A848WUW1-F1
#
_cell.length_a   1.000
_cell.length_b   1.000
_cell.length_c   1.000
_cell.angle_alpha   90.00
_cell.angle_beta   90.00
_cell.angle_gamma   90.00
#
_symmetry.space_group_name_H-M   'P 1'
#
loop_
_entity.id
_entity.type
_entity.pdbx_description
1 polymer ?
#
loop_
_entity_poly.entity_id
_entity_poly.type
_entity_poly.pdbx_seq_one_letter_code
_entity_poly.pdbx_strand_id
1 'polypeptide(L)'
;MKLRLFACFCAFFSVVQPGICQEKKPHVVFVVGTPHYNPASTMVPLAKQLEENYGFRTTVILPKGNPEKNKNGMEGLEALKTADVAIFYLRFLTLPKDQLSLIEEYLESGKPVVGFRTTTHAFIYPEGHELHAWNDGFGKRAMGSKYFIHAAGPTRVEVVQKARGHEILTGYNQAAPREVAGTLYLSDIPKTATVLMTGTGKFKRTGEVTNQFGTHKLEAEMTDDVAWTWKNEWGGRVFGTTLGHPKTFADENFVRLFINGIHWAAGKPVPPASSKVQPITAEMEKKKQRPKKAKTG
;
A
#
# COMPACT_ATOMS: atom_id res chain seq x y z
N MET A 1 31.32 76.35 33.43
CA MET A 1 31.66 75.26 32.46
C MET A 1 31.52 73.92 33.16
N LYS A 2 30.44 73.17 32.93
CA LYS A 2 30.29 71.76 33.36
C LYS A 2 29.95 70.95 32.12
N LEU A 3 30.90 70.15 31.66
CA LEU A 3 30.78 69.30 30.47
C LEU A 3 30.08 67.99 30.90
N ARG A 4 28.86 67.74 30.38
CA ARG A 4 28.15 66.47 30.56
C ARG A 4 28.49 65.55 29.38
N LEU A 5 29.17 64.45 29.67
CA LEU A 5 29.43 63.37 28.71
C LEU A 5 28.15 62.53 28.55
N PHE A 6 27.59 62.50 27.35
CA PHE A 6 26.51 61.57 26.98
C PHE A 6 27.14 60.29 26.45
N ALA A 7 27.02 59.19 27.19
CA ALA A 7 27.41 57.86 26.71
C ALA A 7 26.27 57.29 25.87
N CYS A 8 26.47 57.19 24.56
CA CYS A 8 25.55 56.52 23.64
C CYS A 8 25.74 55.01 23.75
N PHE A 9 24.77 54.31 24.34
CA PHE A 9 24.74 52.85 24.43
C PHE A 9 24.15 52.28 23.13
N CYS A 10 25.00 51.92 22.17
CA CYS A 10 24.56 51.21 20.97
C CYS A 10 24.27 49.74 21.32
N ALA A 11 23.00 49.42 21.55
CA ALA A 11 22.54 48.04 21.69
C ALA A 11 22.61 47.33 20.32
N PHE A 12 23.57 46.44 20.15
CA PHE A 12 23.61 45.50 19.02
C PHE A 12 22.51 44.45 19.24
N PHE A 13 21.38 44.60 18.56
CA PHE A 13 20.40 43.53 18.40
C PHE A 13 20.92 42.53 17.37
N SER A 14 21.49 41.43 17.83
CA SER A 14 21.78 40.27 16.98
C SER A 14 20.46 39.62 16.55
N VAL A 15 20.03 39.90 15.32
CA VAL A 15 18.93 39.18 14.67
C VAL A 15 19.44 37.76 14.36
N VAL A 16 19.06 36.79 15.19
CA VAL A 16 19.25 35.37 14.87
C VAL A 16 18.28 35.04 13.73
N GLN A 17 18.78 34.96 12.50
CA GLN A 17 18.01 34.40 11.41
C GLN A 17 17.74 32.91 11.71
N PRO A 18 16.47 32.45 11.69
CA PRO A 18 16.20 31.03 11.79
C PRO A 18 16.87 30.35 10.60
N GLY A 19 17.80 29.44 10.88
CA GLY A 19 18.41 28.61 9.86
C GLY A 19 17.31 27.92 9.07
N ILE A 20 17.37 28.02 7.74
CA ILE A 20 16.51 27.25 6.84
C ILE A 20 16.87 25.79 7.06
N CYS A 21 16.19 25.12 7.99
CA CYS A 21 16.26 23.69 8.13
C CYS A 21 15.60 23.13 6.88
N GLN A 22 16.40 22.61 5.93
CA GLN A 22 15.84 21.90 4.79
C GLN A 22 14.97 20.77 5.33
N GLU A 23 13.66 20.86 5.11
CA GLU A 23 12.72 19.87 5.57
C GLU A 23 13.07 18.53 4.92
N LYS A 24 13.54 17.57 5.73
CA LYS A 24 13.99 16.28 5.23
C LYS A 24 12.81 15.55 4.58
N LYS A 25 12.90 15.31 3.26
CA LYS A 25 11.88 14.58 2.51
C LYS A 25 11.74 13.15 3.08
N PRO A 26 10.53 12.72 3.51
CA PRO A 26 10.33 11.37 4.00
C PRO A 26 10.66 10.32 2.94
N HIS A 27 11.26 9.22 3.38
CA HIS A 27 11.65 8.11 2.55
C HIS A 27 10.52 7.10 2.39
N VAL A 28 10.06 6.94 1.16
CA VAL A 28 9.10 5.89 0.80
C VAL A 28 9.85 4.76 0.13
N VAL A 29 9.83 3.57 0.75
CA VAL A 29 10.40 2.36 0.15
C VAL A 29 9.28 1.49 -0.39
N PHE A 30 9.28 1.26 -1.70
CA PHE A 30 8.39 0.33 -2.36
C PHE A 30 9.03 -1.06 -2.39
N VAL A 31 8.36 -2.05 -1.83
CA VAL A 31 8.77 -3.46 -1.88
C VAL A 31 7.87 -4.19 -2.86
N VAL A 32 8.39 -4.47 -4.05
CA VAL A 32 7.65 -5.10 -5.14
C VAL A 32 8.00 -6.58 -5.22
N GLY A 33 7.19 -7.41 -4.59
CA GLY A 33 7.45 -8.84 -4.35
C GLY A 33 6.61 -9.78 -5.19
N THR A 34 6.15 -9.36 -6.37
CA THR A 34 5.35 -10.22 -7.25
C THR A 34 5.37 -9.71 -8.70
N PRO A 35 5.35 -10.60 -9.72
CA PRO A 35 5.04 -10.19 -11.09
C PRO A 35 3.53 -10.15 -11.35
N HIS A 36 2.70 -10.64 -10.42
CA HIS A 36 1.26 -10.67 -10.57
C HIS A 36 0.72 -9.25 -10.67
N TYR A 37 -0.02 -8.96 -11.74
CA TYR A 37 -0.46 -7.62 -12.12
C TYR A 37 0.62 -6.66 -12.62
N ASN A 38 1.83 -7.14 -12.96
CA ASN A 38 2.91 -6.29 -13.49
C ASN A 38 3.16 -5.01 -12.65
N PRO A 39 3.34 -5.12 -11.31
CA PRO A 39 3.42 -3.95 -10.44
C PRO A 39 4.65 -3.08 -10.72
N ALA A 40 5.69 -3.59 -11.39
CA ALA A 40 6.80 -2.77 -11.86
C ALA A 40 6.31 -1.57 -12.70
N SER A 41 5.33 -1.80 -13.58
CA SER A 41 4.76 -0.79 -14.46
C SER A 41 3.86 0.23 -13.76
N THR A 42 3.45 -0.02 -12.51
CA THR A 42 2.61 0.91 -11.73
C THR A 42 3.38 1.57 -10.60
N MET A 43 4.23 0.82 -9.89
CA MET A 43 4.97 1.30 -8.72
C MET A 43 6.10 2.25 -9.10
N VAL A 44 6.81 2.01 -10.22
CA VAL A 44 7.88 2.92 -10.67
C VAL A 44 7.31 4.30 -11.06
N PRO A 45 6.24 4.42 -11.87
CA PRO A 45 5.62 5.72 -12.13
C PRO A 45 4.99 6.37 -10.90
N LEU A 46 4.41 5.59 -9.97
CA LEU A 46 3.88 6.13 -8.72
C LEU A 46 4.99 6.72 -7.86
N ALA A 47 6.12 6.03 -7.72
CA ALA A 47 7.30 6.52 -7.02
C ALA A 47 7.80 7.84 -7.63
N LYS A 48 7.94 7.88 -8.96
CA LYS A 48 8.32 9.09 -9.69
C LYS A 48 7.36 10.26 -9.41
N GLN A 49 6.04 10.01 -9.41
CA GLN A 49 5.07 11.04 -9.08
C GLN A 49 5.25 11.58 -7.66
N LEU A 50 5.53 10.71 -6.68
CA LEU A 50 5.81 11.12 -5.28
C LEU A 50 7.04 12.02 -5.16
N GLU A 51 8.10 11.73 -5.91
CA GLU A 51 9.33 12.53 -5.91
C GLU A 51 9.14 13.89 -6.56
N GLU A 52 8.52 13.92 -7.74
CA GLU A 52 8.38 15.12 -8.55
C GLU A 52 7.36 16.11 -7.96
N ASN A 53 6.27 15.62 -7.37
CA ASN A 53 5.12 16.47 -7.06
C ASN A 53 4.76 16.54 -5.56
N TYR A 54 5.24 15.61 -4.74
CA TYR A 54 4.71 15.41 -3.39
C TYR A 54 5.77 15.47 -2.27
N GLY A 55 7.01 15.79 -2.62
CA GLY A 55 8.05 16.07 -1.63
C GLY A 55 8.54 14.83 -0.88
N PHE A 56 8.47 13.66 -1.49
CA PHE A 56 9.09 12.44 -0.98
C PHE A 56 10.44 12.17 -1.64
N ARG A 57 11.26 11.34 -1.00
CA ARG A 57 12.33 10.60 -1.67
C ARG A 57 11.87 9.14 -1.76
N THR A 58 12.18 8.43 -2.84
CA THR A 58 11.71 7.06 -3.01
C THR A 58 12.86 6.09 -3.28
N THR A 59 12.66 4.83 -2.88
CA THR A 59 13.45 3.69 -3.35
C THR A 59 12.48 2.61 -3.78
N VAL A 60 12.67 2.06 -4.98
CA VAL A 60 11.84 0.95 -5.48
C VAL A 60 12.68 -0.32 -5.51
N ILE A 61 12.37 -1.25 -4.62
CA ILE A 61 12.95 -2.59 -4.60
C ILE A 61 12.19 -3.43 -5.62
N LEU A 62 12.85 -3.69 -6.75
CA LEU A 62 12.32 -4.49 -7.84
C LEU A 62 13.26 -5.66 -8.14
N PRO A 63 12.95 -6.88 -7.68
CA PRO A 63 13.81 -8.04 -7.89
C PRO A 63 13.86 -8.44 -9.36
N LYS A 64 15.00 -8.97 -9.79
CA LYS A 64 15.14 -9.58 -11.12
C LYS A 64 14.35 -10.89 -11.17
N GLY A 65 13.52 -11.06 -12.20
CA GLY A 65 12.74 -12.28 -12.41
C GLY A 65 11.49 -12.38 -11.53
N ASN A 66 11.04 -13.60 -11.24
CA ASN A 66 9.84 -13.83 -10.43
C ASN A 66 10.24 -14.16 -8.97
N PRO A 67 10.07 -13.23 -8.01
CA PRO A 67 10.44 -13.45 -6.62
C PRO A 67 9.57 -14.53 -5.93
N GLU A 68 8.35 -14.80 -6.40
CA GLU A 68 7.50 -15.91 -5.89
C GLU A 68 8.14 -17.30 -6.15
N LYS A 69 9.14 -17.37 -7.04
CA LYS A 69 9.85 -18.60 -7.39
C LYS A 69 11.31 -18.58 -6.96
N ASN A 70 11.75 -17.55 -6.25
CA ASN A 70 13.14 -17.41 -5.83
C ASN A 70 13.31 -17.78 -4.36
N LYS A 71 13.94 -18.93 -4.09
CA LYS A 71 14.22 -19.39 -2.73
C LYS A 71 15.29 -18.55 -2.00
N ASN A 72 16.09 -17.79 -2.75
CA ASN A 72 17.06 -16.85 -2.19
C ASN A 72 16.40 -15.51 -1.83
N GLY A 73 15.08 -15.38 -2.01
CA GLY A 73 14.32 -14.18 -1.67
C GLY A 73 14.54 -13.02 -2.64
N MET A 74 14.68 -11.81 -2.10
CA MET A 74 14.87 -10.57 -2.87
C MET A 74 15.91 -9.65 -2.22
N GLU A 75 16.81 -9.13 -3.05
CA GLU A 75 17.82 -8.15 -2.64
C GLU A 75 17.17 -6.75 -2.45
N GLY A 76 17.81 -5.88 -1.66
CA GLY A 76 17.40 -4.47 -1.49
C GLY A 76 16.57 -4.18 -0.23
N LEU A 77 16.16 -5.20 0.53
CA LEU A 77 15.31 -5.04 1.72
C LEU A 77 15.97 -4.21 2.83
N GLU A 78 17.29 -4.09 2.84
CA GLU A 78 18.05 -3.23 3.75
C GLU A 78 17.66 -1.74 3.64
N ALA A 79 17.07 -1.32 2.51
CA ALA A 79 16.52 0.03 2.36
C ALA A 79 15.45 0.36 3.41
N LEU A 80 14.73 -0.64 3.92
CA LEU A 80 13.71 -0.49 4.98
C LEU A 80 14.28 0.09 6.27
N LYS A 81 15.57 -0.14 6.57
CA LYS A 81 16.23 0.43 7.76
C LYS A 81 16.17 1.95 7.81
N THR A 82 16.13 2.60 6.63
CA THR A 82 16.07 4.06 6.51
C THR A 82 14.73 4.56 5.97
N ALA A 83 13.74 3.67 5.82
CA ALA A 83 12.41 4.03 5.36
C ALA A 83 11.65 4.80 6.45
N ASP A 84 10.89 5.80 6.01
CA ASP A 84 9.89 6.49 6.83
C ASP A 84 8.48 5.96 6.53
N VAL A 85 8.25 5.41 5.32
CA VAL A 85 7.03 4.70 4.91
C VAL A 85 7.42 3.49 4.08
N ALA A 86 6.83 2.33 4.35
CA ALA A 86 6.96 1.14 3.50
C ALA A 86 5.67 0.92 2.70
N ILE A 87 5.83 0.73 1.40
CA ILE A 87 4.74 0.39 0.48
C ILE A 87 4.94 -1.03 -0.01
N PHE A 88 4.01 -1.91 0.32
CA PHE A 88 4.10 -3.33 -0.01
C PHE A 88 3.16 -3.70 -1.16
N TYR A 89 3.73 -4.30 -2.20
CA TYR A 89 3.02 -5.01 -3.26
C TYR A 89 3.61 -6.42 -3.37
N LEU A 90 3.22 -7.29 -2.44
CA LEU A 90 3.82 -8.62 -2.23
C LEU A 90 2.82 -9.73 -2.53
N ARG A 91 3.32 -10.91 -2.87
CA ARG A 91 2.51 -12.13 -2.97
C ARG A 91 3.35 -13.38 -2.83
N PHE A 92 2.89 -14.36 -2.05
CA PHE A 92 3.40 -15.73 -2.08
C PHE A 92 4.93 -15.86 -2.06
N LEU A 93 5.60 -15.01 -1.30
CA LEU A 93 7.05 -15.06 -1.10
C LEU A 93 7.42 -16.16 -0.09
N THR A 94 8.64 -16.65 -0.22
CA THR A 94 9.30 -17.53 0.76
C THR A 94 10.68 -16.96 1.07
N LEU A 95 10.71 -15.80 1.73
CA LEU A 95 11.96 -15.11 2.03
C LEU A 95 12.80 -15.92 3.03
N PRO A 96 14.13 -15.95 2.87
CA PRO A 96 15.03 -16.35 3.94
C PRO A 96 14.78 -15.55 5.23
N LYS A 97 15.08 -16.15 6.38
CA LYS A 97 14.81 -15.59 7.70
C LYS A 97 15.42 -14.20 7.90
N ASP A 98 16.69 -14.04 7.54
CA ASP A 98 17.42 -12.77 7.61
C ASP A 98 16.75 -11.66 6.79
N GLN A 99 16.20 -11.99 5.63
CA GLN A 99 15.46 -11.04 4.80
C GLN A 99 14.08 -10.70 5.39
N LEU A 100 13.36 -11.69 5.93
CA LEU A 100 12.09 -11.43 6.60
C LEU A 100 12.28 -10.57 7.86
N SER A 101 13.38 -10.78 8.60
CA SER A 101 13.71 -9.97 9.77
C SER A 101 13.85 -8.48 9.44
N LEU A 102 14.30 -8.10 8.23
CA LEU A 102 14.34 -6.69 7.82
C LEU A 102 12.94 -6.07 7.70
N ILE A 103 11.94 -6.88 7.30
CA ILE A 103 10.54 -6.46 7.25
C ILE A 103 9.96 -6.40 8.66
N GLU A 104 10.24 -7.40 9.49
CA GLU A 104 9.80 -7.46 10.89
C GLU A 104 10.34 -6.27 11.70
N GLU A 105 11.65 -5.99 11.63
CA GLU A 105 12.28 -4.81 12.26
C GLU A 105 11.61 -3.50 11.83
N TYR A 106 11.26 -3.36 10.55
CA TYR A 106 10.53 -2.20 10.07
C TYR A 106 9.15 -2.08 10.72
N LEU A 107 8.39 -3.18 10.76
CA LEU A 107 7.07 -3.20 11.36
C LEU A 107 7.13 -2.89 12.86
N GLU A 108 8.05 -3.51 13.59
CA GLU A 108 8.29 -3.34 15.02
C GLU A 108 8.71 -1.92 15.39
N SER A 109 9.33 -1.18 14.46
CA SER A 109 9.63 0.23 14.66
C SER A 109 8.40 1.15 14.71
N GLY A 110 7.19 0.61 14.46
CA GLY A 110 5.93 1.35 14.52
C GLY A 110 5.78 2.36 13.39
N LYS A 111 6.52 2.17 12.29
CA LYS A 111 6.49 3.09 11.15
C LYS A 111 5.30 2.80 10.20
N PRO A 112 4.87 3.82 9.42
CA PRO A 112 3.73 3.70 8.53
C PRO A 112 3.83 2.62 7.44
N VAL A 113 2.72 1.92 7.22
CA VAL A 113 2.57 0.88 6.19
C VAL A 113 1.49 1.29 5.20
N VAL A 114 1.80 1.15 3.92
CA VAL A 114 0.80 1.14 2.85
C VAL A 114 0.88 -0.21 2.16
N GLY A 115 -0.25 -0.82 1.84
CA GLY A 115 -0.23 -2.03 1.04
C GLY A 115 -1.39 -2.13 0.08
N PHE A 116 -1.03 -2.57 -1.12
CA PHE A 116 -1.98 -2.84 -2.20
C PHE A 116 -2.32 -4.32 -2.23
N ARG A 117 -3.34 -4.71 -2.99
CA ARG A 117 -3.44 -6.10 -3.45
C ARG A 117 -2.11 -6.44 -4.12
N THR A 118 -1.47 -7.56 -3.83
CA THR A 118 -1.97 -8.79 -3.21
C THR A 118 -1.40 -9.05 -1.81
N THR A 119 -0.93 -8.00 -1.15
CA THR A 119 -0.11 -8.03 0.06
C THR A 119 -0.77 -8.72 1.27
N THR A 120 -2.10 -8.87 1.30
CA THR A 120 -2.81 -9.64 2.33
C THR A 120 -2.40 -11.13 2.40
N HIS A 121 -1.73 -11.63 1.36
CA HIS A 121 -1.10 -12.96 1.31
C HIS A 121 0.34 -12.86 0.79
N ALA A 122 1.13 -12.02 1.46
CA ALA A 122 2.52 -11.76 1.11
C ALA A 122 3.41 -13.01 1.13
N PHE A 123 3.14 -14.00 1.99
CA PHE A 123 4.01 -15.17 2.20
C PHE A 123 3.28 -16.51 2.07
N ILE A 124 4.02 -17.57 1.70
CA ILE A 124 3.53 -18.95 1.62
C ILE A 124 4.64 -19.99 1.90
N TYR A 125 5.09 -20.06 3.15
CA TYR A 125 6.02 -21.08 3.61
C TYR A 125 5.32 -22.46 3.73
N PRO A 126 6.04 -23.57 3.51
CA PRO A 126 5.52 -24.93 3.75
C PRO A 126 5.13 -25.18 5.20
N GLU A 127 4.26 -26.15 5.43
CA GLU A 127 3.93 -26.64 6.78
C GLU A 127 5.20 -27.11 7.52
N GLY A 128 5.30 -26.80 8.80
CA GLY A 128 6.47 -27.10 9.64
C GLY A 128 7.66 -26.13 9.46
N HIS A 129 7.62 -25.20 8.50
CA HIS A 129 8.65 -24.17 8.36
C HIS A 129 8.61 -23.17 9.53
N GLU A 130 9.77 -22.72 10.04
CA GLU A 130 9.82 -21.82 11.21
C GLU A 130 9.06 -20.50 10.98
N LEU A 131 9.03 -20.02 9.73
CA LEU A 131 8.34 -18.79 9.31
C LEU A 131 6.88 -19.02 8.89
N HIS A 132 6.33 -20.23 9.05
CA HIS A 132 4.97 -20.56 8.60
C HIS A 132 3.89 -19.64 9.18
N ALA A 133 4.09 -19.15 10.41
CA ALA A 133 3.18 -18.19 11.05
C ALA A 133 2.97 -16.91 10.22
N TRP A 134 3.95 -16.51 9.39
CA TRP A 134 3.87 -15.31 8.56
C TRP A 134 2.93 -15.43 7.36
N ASN A 135 2.53 -16.64 6.97
CA ASN A 135 1.57 -16.87 5.88
C ASN A 135 0.25 -16.12 6.13
N ASP A 136 -0.26 -16.24 7.36
CA ASP A 136 -1.41 -15.49 7.85
C ASP A 136 -0.99 -14.22 8.59
N GLY A 137 0.14 -14.28 9.30
CA GLY A 137 0.60 -13.26 10.23
C GLY A 137 0.84 -11.92 9.56
N PHE A 138 1.47 -11.88 8.39
CA PHE A 138 1.74 -10.60 7.72
C PHE A 138 0.44 -9.86 7.37
N GLY A 139 -0.51 -10.55 6.73
CA GLY A 139 -1.79 -9.96 6.36
C GLY A 139 -2.54 -9.42 7.59
N LYS A 140 -2.66 -10.23 8.65
CA LYS A 140 -3.36 -9.83 9.89
C LYS A 140 -2.65 -8.67 10.60
N ARG A 141 -1.35 -8.80 10.83
CA ARG A 141 -0.60 -7.92 11.74
C ARG A 141 -0.13 -6.64 11.06
N ALA A 142 0.25 -6.68 9.78
CA ALA A 142 0.75 -5.52 9.04
C ALA A 142 -0.33 -4.83 8.20
N MET A 143 -1.24 -5.60 7.57
CA MET A 143 -2.26 -5.06 6.65
C MET A 143 -3.64 -4.90 7.29
N GLY A 144 -3.92 -5.62 8.37
CA GLY A 144 -5.21 -5.68 9.05
C GLY A 144 -6.08 -6.88 8.61
N SER A 145 -5.87 -7.43 7.42
CA SER A 145 -6.57 -8.64 6.96
C SER A 145 -5.63 -9.58 6.23
N LYS A 146 -5.78 -10.88 6.48
CA LYS A 146 -5.23 -11.91 5.60
C LYS A 146 -6.11 -12.12 4.37
N TYR A 147 -5.67 -12.99 3.48
CA TYR A 147 -6.46 -13.45 2.35
C TYR A 147 -7.30 -14.69 2.70
N PHE A 148 -8.49 -14.77 2.12
CA PHE A 148 -9.44 -15.86 2.31
C PHE A 148 -9.91 -16.44 0.98
N ILE A 149 -10.63 -15.62 0.23
CA ILE A 149 -11.28 -16.00 -1.02
C ILE A 149 -11.61 -14.73 -1.82
N HIS A 150 -11.91 -14.89 -3.09
CA HIS A 150 -12.27 -13.79 -3.96
C HIS A 150 -13.45 -14.11 -4.87
N ALA A 151 -14.19 -13.07 -5.23
CA ALA A 151 -15.26 -13.11 -6.20
C ALA A 151 -14.73 -13.34 -7.64
N ALA A 152 -15.62 -13.34 -8.62
CA ALA A 152 -15.29 -13.38 -10.03
C ALA A 152 -15.66 -12.05 -10.71
N GLY A 153 -14.84 -11.64 -11.69
CA GLY A 153 -15.10 -10.45 -12.48
C GLY A 153 -14.68 -9.14 -11.81
N PRO A 154 -15.20 -8.00 -12.29
CA PRO A 154 -14.92 -6.69 -11.74
C PRO A 154 -15.59 -6.49 -10.38
N THR A 155 -15.16 -5.45 -9.67
CA THR A 155 -15.72 -5.05 -8.38
C THR A 155 -16.39 -3.68 -8.52
N ARG A 156 -17.60 -3.51 -8.01
CA ARG A 156 -18.26 -2.20 -7.92
C ARG A 156 -17.90 -1.57 -6.58
N VAL A 157 -17.12 -0.51 -6.60
CA VAL A 157 -16.55 0.15 -5.41
C VAL A 157 -17.31 1.43 -5.09
N GLU A 158 -17.58 1.66 -3.81
CA GLU A 158 -18.23 2.85 -3.30
C GLU A 158 -17.59 3.36 -2.01
N VAL A 159 -17.72 4.66 -1.78
CA VAL A 159 -17.26 5.29 -0.53
C VAL A 159 -18.30 5.02 0.56
N VAL A 160 -17.83 4.58 1.72
CA VAL A 160 -18.69 4.39 2.88
C VAL A 160 -19.22 5.74 3.38
N GLN A 161 -20.52 5.84 3.64
CA GLN A 161 -21.18 7.10 4.00
C GLN A 161 -20.52 7.83 5.19
N LYS A 162 -20.16 7.09 6.25
CA LYS A 162 -19.46 7.64 7.42
C LYS A 162 -18.04 8.13 7.13
N ALA A 163 -17.43 7.69 6.03
CA ALA A 163 -16.06 8.02 5.67
C ALA A 163 -15.97 9.21 4.71
N ARG A 164 -17.06 9.73 4.14
CA ARG A 164 -17.02 10.74 3.05
C ARG A 164 -16.20 12.00 3.34
N GLY A 165 -16.07 12.39 4.62
CA GLY A 165 -15.27 13.51 5.09
C GLY A 165 -13.82 13.16 5.48
N HIS A 166 -13.40 11.90 5.35
CA HIS A 166 -12.05 11.47 5.67
C HIS A 166 -11.04 12.09 4.69
N GLU A 167 -9.93 12.63 5.20
CA GLU A 167 -8.96 13.40 4.41
C GLU A 167 -8.40 12.64 3.20
N ILE A 168 -8.20 11.32 3.31
CA ILE A 168 -7.79 10.46 2.19
C ILE A 168 -8.71 10.59 0.95
N LEU A 169 -9.98 10.94 1.13
CA LEU A 169 -10.96 11.11 0.04
C LEU A 169 -10.99 12.53 -0.53
N THR A 170 -10.09 13.43 -0.10
CA THR A 170 -9.95 14.77 -0.66
C THR A 170 -9.71 14.72 -2.17
N GLY A 171 -10.63 15.32 -2.94
CA GLY A 171 -10.57 15.34 -4.41
C GLY A 171 -10.96 14.03 -5.12
N TYR A 172 -11.33 12.98 -4.38
CA TYR A 172 -11.91 11.78 -4.98
C TYR A 172 -13.37 12.07 -5.38
N ASN A 173 -13.77 11.75 -6.61
CA ASN A 173 -15.16 11.94 -7.05
C ASN A 173 -16.06 10.82 -6.49
N GLN A 174 -16.89 11.21 -5.51
CA GLN A 174 -17.83 10.36 -4.76
C GLN A 174 -19.26 10.35 -5.33
N ALA A 175 -19.51 10.92 -6.52
CA ALA A 175 -20.87 11.10 -7.04
C ALA A 175 -21.60 9.79 -7.32
N ALA A 176 -20.86 8.74 -7.70
CA ALA A 176 -21.40 7.42 -7.97
C ALA A 176 -20.38 6.32 -7.66
N PRO A 177 -20.83 5.08 -7.39
CA PRO A 177 -19.96 3.91 -7.37
C PRO A 177 -19.22 3.71 -8.69
N ARG A 178 -18.02 3.12 -8.63
CA ARG A 178 -17.16 2.86 -9.79
C ARG A 178 -16.95 1.37 -9.99
N GLU A 179 -17.11 0.90 -11.22
CA GLU A 179 -16.65 -0.44 -11.56
C GLU A 179 -15.15 -0.43 -11.79
N VAL A 180 -14.43 -1.31 -11.08
CA VAL A 180 -12.98 -1.45 -11.21
C VAL A 180 -12.59 -2.87 -11.58
N ALA A 181 -11.47 -3.00 -12.29
CA ALA A 181 -10.89 -4.31 -12.55
C ALA A 181 -10.22 -4.88 -11.29
N GLY A 182 -10.19 -6.21 -11.23
CA GLY A 182 -9.81 -6.95 -10.04
C GLY A 182 -11.04 -7.45 -9.30
N THR A 183 -10.91 -8.62 -8.70
CA THR A 183 -11.99 -9.32 -8.01
C THR A 183 -12.18 -8.80 -6.60
N LEU A 184 -13.40 -8.84 -6.06
CA LEU A 184 -13.61 -8.56 -4.64
C LEU A 184 -12.88 -9.61 -3.82
N TYR A 185 -12.10 -9.19 -2.82
CA TYR A 185 -11.59 -10.08 -1.78
C TYR A 185 -12.53 -9.97 -0.59
N LEU A 186 -12.85 -11.09 0.05
CA LEU A 186 -13.44 -11.02 1.38
C LEU A 186 -12.34 -10.68 2.39
N SER A 187 -12.68 -9.83 3.35
CA SER A 187 -11.75 -9.21 4.28
C SER A 187 -12.23 -9.42 5.72
N ASP A 188 -11.30 -9.57 6.64
CA ASP A 188 -11.56 -9.61 8.09
C ASP A 188 -10.61 -8.61 8.74
N ILE A 189 -11.03 -7.34 8.71
CA ILE A 189 -10.23 -6.23 9.21
C ILE A 189 -10.51 -5.97 10.71
N PRO A 190 -9.59 -5.32 11.44
CA PRO A 190 -9.77 -5.08 12.87
C PRO A 190 -10.95 -4.15 13.12
N LYS A 191 -11.72 -4.38 14.19
CA LYS A 191 -12.89 -3.54 14.54
C LYS A 191 -12.55 -2.06 14.76
N THR A 192 -11.28 -1.77 15.08
CA THR A 192 -10.74 -0.42 15.24
C THR A 192 -10.36 0.25 13.92
N ALA A 193 -10.43 -0.47 12.80
CA ALA A 193 -10.15 0.10 11.48
C ALA A 193 -11.27 1.04 11.04
N THR A 194 -10.89 2.09 10.32
CA THR A 194 -11.83 2.96 9.63
C THR A 194 -11.94 2.53 8.18
N VAL A 195 -13.07 1.93 7.83
CA VAL A 195 -13.40 1.58 6.44
C VAL A 195 -13.64 2.85 5.64
N LEU A 196 -12.94 2.99 4.51
CA LEU A 196 -13.10 4.08 3.57
C LEU A 196 -14.00 3.70 2.40
N MET A 197 -13.83 2.49 1.88
CA MET A 197 -14.56 1.98 0.71
C MET A 197 -14.95 0.53 0.88
N THR A 198 -16.14 0.20 0.37
CA THR A 198 -16.63 -1.17 0.18
C THR A 198 -16.63 -1.50 -1.31
N GLY A 199 -16.61 -2.80 -1.62
CA GLY A 199 -16.71 -3.33 -2.96
C GLY A 199 -17.74 -4.44 -3.02
N THR A 200 -18.54 -4.46 -4.09
CA THR A 200 -19.52 -5.52 -4.38
C THR A 200 -19.02 -6.37 -5.55
N GLY A 201 -19.09 -7.69 -5.42
CA GLY A 201 -18.64 -8.64 -6.44
C GLY A 201 -19.46 -9.93 -6.46
N LYS A 202 -19.42 -10.64 -7.59
CA LYS A 202 -20.24 -11.85 -7.81
C LYS A 202 -19.42 -13.13 -7.68
N PHE A 203 -19.94 -14.14 -6.98
CA PHE A 203 -19.29 -15.44 -6.85
C PHE A 203 -19.87 -16.46 -7.84
N LYS A 204 -19.00 -17.35 -8.35
CA LYS A 204 -19.42 -18.45 -9.23
C LYS A 204 -20.08 -19.62 -8.49
N ARG A 205 -19.86 -19.70 -7.18
CA ARG A 205 -20.34 -20.75 -6.28
C ARG A 205 -20.99 -20.09 -5.08
N THR A 206 -22.06 -20.69 -4.60
CA THR A 206 -22.78 -20.27 -3.40
C THR A 206 -22.81 -21.42 -2.38
N GLY A 207 -23.14 -21.12 -1.13
CA GLY A 207 -23.09 -22.07 -0.02
C GLY A 207 -21.69 -22.19 0.58
N GLU A 208 -21.41 -23.32 1.22
CA GLU A 208 -20.10 -23.58 1.84
C GLU A 208 -19.06 -23.99 0.77
N VAL A 209 -17.97 -23.24 0.71
CA VAL A 209 -16.85 -23.47 -0.21
C VAL A 209 -15.55 -23.55 0.57
N THR A 210 -14.89 -24.71 0.50
CA THR A 210 -13.56 -24.92 1.11
C THR A 210 -12.44 -24.70 0.09
N ASN A 211 -11.40 -23.99 0.51
CA ASN A 211 -10.13 -23.85 -0.19
C ASN A 211 -8.96 -24.00 0.80
N GLN A 212 -7.72 -23.79 0.36
CA GLN A 212 -6.53 -23.88 1.23
C GLN A 212 -6.50 -22.84 2.38
N PHE A 213 -7.37 -21.83 2.34
CA PHE A 213 -7.47 -20.76 3.34
C PHE A 213 -8.67 -20.94 4.29
N GLY A 214 -9.40 -22.05 4.19
CA GLY A 214 -10.52 -22.40 5.08
C GLY A 214 -11.83 -22.66 4.33
N THR A 215 -12.92 -22.76 5.10
CA THR A 215 -14.29 -22.88 4.60
C THR A 215 -15.00 -21.54 4.69
N HIS A 216 -15.64 -21.13 3.59
CA HIS A 216 -16.26 -19.81 3.45
C HIS A 216 -17.73 -20.00 3.04
N LYS A 217 -18.64 -19.25 3.68
CA LYS A 217 -20.04 -19.20 3.28
C LYS A 217 -20.23 -18.09 2.26
N LEU A 218 -20.64 -18.46 1.05
CA LEU A 218 -20.73 -17.54 -0.08
C LEU A 218 -22.17 -17.34 -0.55
N GLU A 219 -22.51 -16.10 -0.85
CA GLU A 219 -23.72 -15.73 -1.57
C GLU A 219 -23.38 -15.37 -3.02
N ALA A 220 -24.39 -15.29 -3.89
CA ALA A 220 -24.17 -15.02 -5.32
C ALA A 220 -23.51 -13.65 -5.56
N GLU A 221 -23.82 -12.68 -4.72
CA GLU A 221 -23.23 -11.36 -4.68
C GLU A 221 -22.94 -11.01 -3.21
N MET A 222 -21.77 -10.45 -2.95
CA MET A 222 -21.37 -10.03 -1.60
C MET A 222 -20.71 -8.67 -1.68
N THR A 223 -20.78 -7.93 -0.58
CA THR A 223 -20.10 -6.65 -0.38
C THR A 223 -19.15 -6.77 0.80
N ASP A 224 -17.91 -6.29 0.64
CA ASP A 224 -16.90 -6.33 1.68
C ASP A 224 -15.94 -5.13 1.58
N ASP A 225 -15.08 -4.95 2.57
CA ASP A 225 -14.15 -3.83 2.70
C ASP A 225 -12.99 -3.94 1.71
N VAL A 226 -12.74 -2.85 0.97
CA VAL A 226 -11.68 -2.80 -0.05
C VAL A 226 -10.63 -1.72 0.19
N ALA A 227 -10.90 -0.75 1.07
CA ALA A 227 -9.90 0.23 1.52
C ALA A 227 -10.21 0.67 2.96
N TRP A 228 -9.18 0.70 3.80
CA TRP A 228 -9.31 1.05 5.22
C TRP A 228 -8.04 1.73 5.74
N THR A 229 -8.20 2.44 6.86
CA THR A 229 -7.10 2.88 7.70
C THR A 229 -7.12 2.19 9.05
N TRP A 230 -5.94 1.94 9.62
CA TRP A 230 -5.78 1.28 10.91
C TRP A 230 -4.46 1.70 11.58
N LYS A 231 -4.27 1.31 12.83
CA LYS A 231 -2.99 1.38 13.54
C LYS A 231 -2.61 -0.05 13.91
N ASN A 232 -1.53 -0.57 13.33
CA ASN A 232 -1.10 -1.94 13.60
C ASN A 232 -0.67 -2.11 15.07
N GLU A 233 -0.43 -3.35 15.48
CA GLU A 233 -0.06 -3.67 16.87
C GLU A 233 1.24 -2.99 17.34
N TRP A 234 2.14 -2.64 16.42
CA TRP A 234 3.38 -1.93 16.69
C TRP A 234 3.23 -0.40 16.67
N GLY A 235 2.04 0.10 16.34
CA GLY A 235 1.70 1.51 16.37
C GLY A 235 1.85 2.27 15.04
N GLY A 236 2.21 1.60 13.96
CA GLY A 236 2.29 2.16 12.62
C GLY A 236 0.92 2.47 12.02
N ARG A 237 0.77 3.65 11.41
CA ARG A 237 -0.41 3.98 10.58
C ARG A 237 -0.43 3.08 9.35
N VAL A 238 -1.54 2.39 9.14
CA VAL A 238 -1.74 1.49 8.01
C VAL A 238 -2.79 2.07 7.07
N PHE A 239 -2.45 2.27 5.81
CA PHE A 239 -3.44 2.39 4.73
C PHE A 239 -3.44 1.08 3.93
N GLY A 240 -4.46 0.27 4.16
CA GLY A 240 -4.63 -1.03 3.53
C GLY A 240 -5.68 -0.97 2.44
N THR A 241 -5.40 -1.58 1.29
CA THR A 241 -6.42 -1.75 0.25
C THR A 241 -6.27 -3.07 -0.49
N THR A 242 -7.41 -3.69 -0.79
CA THR A 242 -7.48 -4.79 -1.75
C THR A 242 -7.62 -4.27 -3.18
N LEU A 243 -7.49 -2.97 -3.45
CA LEU A 243 -7.34 -2.41 -4.79
C LEU A 243 -5.87 -2.42 -5.22
N GLY A 244 -5.57 -1.98 -6.45
CA GLY A 244 -4.21 -1.98 -7.00
C GLY A 244 -4.02 -2.84 -8.25
N HIS A 245 -5.11 -3.14 -8.97
CA HIS A 245 -5.02 -3.66 -10.34
C HIS A 245 -4.45 -2.59 -11.29
N PRO A 246 -3.77 -2.93 -12.40
CA PRO A 246 -3.21 -1.94 -13.33
C PRO A 246 -4.26 -0.95 -13.84
N LYS A 247 -5.46 -1.45 -14.17
CA LYS A 247 -6.59 -0.60 -14.54
C LYS A 247 -7.10 0.34 -13.43
N THR A 248 -6.93 0.03 -12.13
CA THR A 248 -7.20 1.03 -11.08
C THR A 248 -6.14 2.13 -11.08
N PHE A 249 -4.89 1.82 -11.40
CA PHE A 249 -3.86 2.85 -11.58
C PHE A 249 -4.09 3.72 -12.83
N ALA A 250 -4.84 3.25 -13.82
CA ALA A 250 -5.23 4.02 -14.99
C ALA A 250 -6.40 5.00 -14.75
N ASP A 251 -7.01 5.01 -13.56
CA ASP A 251 -8.05 5.97 -13.18
C ASP A 251 -7.49 6.96 -12.15
N GLU A 252 -7.49 8.24 -12.50
CA GLU A 252 -6.99 9.34 -11.65
C GLU A 252 -7.61 9.37 -10.25
N ASN A 253 -8.87 8.93 -10.09
CA ASN A 253 -9.55 8.92 -8.80
C ASN A 253 -8.85 7.96 -7.83
N PHE A 254 -8.46 6.78 -8.31
CA PHE A 254 -7.78 5.80 -7.48
C PHE A 254 -6.30 6.14 -7.30
N VAL A 255 -5.62 6.70 -8.30
CA VAL A 255 -4.25 7.21 -8.09
C VAL A 255 -4.25 8.31 -7.02
N ARG A 256 -5.25 9.19 -7.03
CA ARG A 256 -5.42 10.21 -5.98
C ARG A 256 -5.65 9.57 -4.62
N LEU A 257 -6.54 8.59 -4.53
CA LEU A 257 -6.77 7.84 -3.29
C LEU A 257 -5.46 7.25 -2.74
N PHE A 258 -4.63 6.66 -3.60
CA PHE A 258 -3.37 6.05 -3.21
C PHE A 258 -2.34 7.09 -2.75
N ILE A 259 -2.18 8.19 -3.47
CA ILE A 259 -1.30 9.30 -3.07
C ILE A 259 -1.74 9.87 -1.73
N ASN A 260 -3.05 10.15 -1.56
CA ASN A 260 -3.58 10.67 -0.31
C ASN A 260 -3.38 9.68 0.84
N GLY A 261 -3.57 8.38 0.59
CA GLY A 261 -3.29 7.32 1.57
C GLY A 261 -1.82 7.26 2.01
N ILE A 262 -0.89 7.48 1.07
CA ILE A 262 0.55 7.56 1.36
C ILE A 262 0.88 8.80 2.20
N HIS A 263 0.31 9.96 1.86
CA HIS A 263 0.43 11.18 2.67
C HIS A 263 -0.09 10.98 4.09
N TRP A 264 -1.30 10.43 4.22
CA TRP A 264 -1.94 10.16 5.50
C TRP A 264 -1.11 9.20 6.35
N ALA A 265 -0.61 8.10 5.77
CA ALA A 265 0.25 7.15 6.46
C ALA A 265 1.52 7.86 6.96
N ALA A 266 2.16 8.66 6.11
CA ALA A 266 3.32 9.48 6.46
C ALA A 266 3.04 10.58 7.50
N GLY A 267 1.78 10.88 7.83
CA GLY A 267 1.41 12.01 8.68
C GLY A 267 1.61 13.37 8.01
N LYS A 268 1.65 13.41 6.67
CA LYS A 268 1.68 14.64 5.90
C LYS A 268 0.25 15.06 5.55
N PRO A 269 -0.03 16.38 5.41
CA PRO A 269 -1.28 16.84 4.83
C PRO A 269 -1.48 16.22 3.45
N VAL A 270 -2.69 15.76 3.15
CA VAL A 270 -3.05 15.28 1.81
C VAL A 270 -3.03 16.44 0.80
N PRO A 271 -2.70 16.18 -0.49
CA PRO A 271 -2.80 17.19 -1.53
C PRO A 271 -4.22 17.77 -1.64
N PRO A 272 -4.37 19.08 -1.90
CA PRO A 272 -5.68 19.69 -2.11
C PRO A 272 -6.37 19.08 -3.35
N ALA A 273 -7.70 19.18 -3.40
CA ALA A 273 -8.49 18.65 -4.51
C ALA A 273 -8.08 19.21 -5.89
N SER A 274 -7.53 20.44 -5.92
CA SER A 274 -7.03 21.10 -7.13
C SER A 274 -5.69 20.58 -7.64
N SER A 275 -4.92 19.82 -6.85
CA SER A 275 -3.66 19.24 -7.29
C SER A 275 -3.88 18.27 -8.44
N LYS A 276 -3.11 18.39 -9.52
CA LYS A 276 -3.19 17.43 -10.64
C LYS A 276 -2.59 16.09 -10.22
N VAL A 277 -3.30 15.01 -10.52
CA VAL A 277 -2.84 13.63 -10.32
C VAL A 277 -2.78 12.96 -11.69
N GLN A 278 -1.69 12.27 -12.00
CA GLN A 278 -1.53 11.62 -13.31
C GLN A 278 -1.97 10.16 -13.22
N PRO A 279 -2.90 9.69 -14.08
CA PRO A 279 -3.13 8.28 -14.30
C PRO A 279 -1.84 7.55 -14.67
N ILE A 280 -1.72 6.30 -14.24
CA ILE A 280 -0.59 5.43 -14.55
C ILE A 280 -1.10 4.28 -15.41
N THR A 281 -0.88 4.41 -16.73
CA THR A 281 -1.26 3.39 -17.69
C THR A 281 -0.23 2.27 -17.70
N ALA A 282 -0.65 1.09 -17.25
CA ALA A 282 0.15 -0.12 -17.21
C ALA A 282 -0.53 -1.23 -18.02
N GLU A 283 0.17 -1.79 -19.01
CA GLU A 283 -0.31 -2.96 -19.72
C GLU A 283 -0.08 -4.23 -18.89
N MET A 284 -1.06 -5.12 -18.89
CA MET A 284 -0.87 -6.49 -18.40
C MET A 284 0.09 -7.21 -19.34
N GLU A 285 1.15 -7.83 -18.80
CA GLU A 285 2.00 -8.68 -19.63
C GLU A 285 1.16 -9.75 -20.34
N LYS A 286 1.34 -9.89 -21.65
CA LYS A 286 0.67 -10.92 -22.44
C LYS A 286 1.03 -12.28 -21.83
N LYS A 287 0.04 -13.03 -21.34
CA LYS A 287 0.24 -14.43 -20.93
C LYS A 287 0.89 -15.17 -22.11
N LYS A 288 2.12 -15.66 -21.96
CA LYS A 288 2.72 -16.59 -22.92
C LYS A 288 1.72 -17.73 -23.12
N GLN A 289 1.24 -17.89 -24.35
CA GLN A 289 0.30 -18.96 -24.68
C GLN A 289 0.94 -20.27 -24.25
N ARG A 290 0.26 -21.03 -23.37
CA ARG A 290 0.67 -22.40 -23.07
C ARG A 290 0.61 -23.17 -24.39
N PRO A 291 1.68 -23.88 -24.82
CA PRO A 291 1.58 -24.75 -25.97
C PRO A 291 0.43 -25.72 -25.72
N LYS A 292 -0.49 -25.82 -26.68
CA LYS A 292 -1.56 -26.81 -26.65
C LYS A 292 -0.88 -28.17 -26.46
N LYS A 293 -1.19 -28.89 -25.37
CA LYS A 293 -0.81 -30.29 -25.27
C LYS A 293 -1.35 -30.97 -26.52
N ALA A 294 -0.46 -31.48 -27.37
CA ALA A 294 -0.84 -32.39 -28.43
C ALA A 294 -1.59 -33.55 -27.76
N LYS A 295 -2.83 -33.80 -28.19
CA LYS A 295 -3.50 -35.04 -27.85
C LYS A 295 -2.69 -36.15 -28.50
N THR A 296 -1.96 -36.91 -27.69
CA THR A 296 -1.39 -38.19 -28.09
C THR A 296 -2.43 -39.27 -27.83
N GLY A 297 -2.82 -39.98 -28.89
CA GLY A 297 -3.58 -41.24 -28.84
C GLY A 297 -5.08 -41.06 -28.71
#